data_AF-A0A9D2JAU1-F1
#
_entry.id   AF-A0A9D2JAU1-F1
#
_cell.length_a   1.000
_cell.length_b   1.000
_cell.length_c   1.000
_cell.angle_alpha   90.00
_cell.angle_beta   90.00
_cell.angle_gamma   90.00
#
_symmetry.space_group_name_H-M   'P 1'
#
loop_
_entity.id
_entity.type
_entity.pdbx_description
1 polymer ?
#
loop_
_entity_poly.entity_id
_entity_poly.type
_entity_poly.pdbx_seq_one_letter_code
_entity_poly.pdbx_strand_id
1 'polypeptide(L)'
;TGTDVAKEAADMILSDDNFATIVKAIEEGRTVYNNIRKFLRYIFDSNTPEAAAPVAYLLSGGLIPTPLTIMQILTIDIGTDMVPALGLGAEASEASVMKRPPRRADERLLNKNVILVGFIWYGLLGTVFALGGYFLANFLNGWPNVPLAAEGTAVYRQATTMMLAGVVFSQMGMVMNNRTDHESVFRRGLFSNRYIDAGLVIELLILAAIIYIPFLNGVFNTAPIGLPEWGYLICIPFIVFGLEEGRKKLLRRRRAERSWKEE
;
A
#
# COMPACT_ATOMS: atom_id res chain seq x y z
N THR A 1 21.00 9.12 38.61
CA THR A 1 20.33 8.66 39.84
C THR A 1 19.19 9.59 40.25
N GLY A 2 18.01 9.01 40.50
CA GLY A 2 16.82 9.71 41.01
C GLY A 2 16.24 9.00 42.23
N THR A 3 15.50 9.73 43.07
CA THR A 3 14.78 9.17 44.22
C THR A 3 13.68 8.22 43.74
N ASP A 4 13.26 7.28 44.59
CA ASP A 4 12.23 6.30 44.19
C ASP A 4 10.88 6.98 43.93
N VAL A 5 10.55 8.04 44.68
CA VAL A 5 9.37 8.89 44.40
C VAL A 5 9.44 9.51 43.00
N ALA A 6 10.62 9.96 42.55
CA ALA A 6 10.77 10.53 41.22
C ALA A 6 10.67 9.46 40.12
N LYS A 7 11.12 8.23 40.39
CA LYS A 7 10.98 7.10 39.46
C LYS A 7 9.52 6.68 39.31
N GLU A 8 8.78 6.59 40.41
CA GLU A 8 7.34 6.22 40.39
C GLU A 8 6.46 7.28 39.74
N ALA A 9 6.86 8.56 39.78
CA ALA A 9 6.12 9.66 39.16
C ALA A 9 6.44 9.90 37.67
N ALA A 10 7.46 9.24 37.10
CA ALA A 10 7.92 9.49 35.73
C ALA A 10 7.31 8.52 34.70
N ASP A 11 6.98 9.03 33.52
CA ASP A 11 6.51 8.20 32.39
C ASP A 11 7.63 7.39 31.72
N MET A 12 8.89 7.79 31.92
CA MET A 12 10.07 7.13 31.36
C MET A 12 11.26 7.25 32.33
N ILE A 13 11.94 6.12 32.58
CA ILE A 13 13.11 6.04 33.47
C ILE A 13 14.34 5.63 32.66
N LEU A 14 15.44 6.38 32.79
CA LEU A 14 16.72 6.02 32.19
C LEU A 14 17.43 4.99 33.07
N SER A 15 17.47 3.74 32.63
CA SER A 15 18.09 2.64 33.40
C SER A 15 19.62 2.72 33.43
N ASP A 16 20.22 3.40 32.45
CA ASP A 16 21.67 3.56 32.29
C ASP A 16 22.19 4.92 32.79
N ASP A 17 21.32 5.76 33.37
CA ASP A 17 21.62 7.13 33.80
C ASP A 17 22.29 8.00 32.70
N ASN A 18 22.11 7.66 31.41
CA ASN A 18 22.75 8.34 30.30
C ASN A 18 21.80 9.29 29.56
N PHE A 19 22.04 10.60 29.64
CA PHE A 19 21.23 11.61 28.94
C PHE A 19 21.24 11.47 27.41
N ALA A 20 22.26 10.83 26.81
CA ALA A 20 22.26 10.55 25.37
C ALA A 20 21.09 9.63 24.95
N THR A 21 20.57 8.82 25.88
CA THR A 21 19.40 7.96 25.67
C THR A 21 18.14 8.78 25.38
N ILE A 22 18.03 10.01 25.90
CA ILE A 22 16.92 10.93 25.57
C ILE A 22 16.97 11.31 24.08
N VAL A 23 18.16 11.61 23.54
CA VAL A 23 18.31 11.97 22.12
C VAL A 23 17.90 10.81 21.22
N LYS A 24 18.32 9.59 21.56
CA LYS A 24 17.90 8.37 20.86
C LYS A 24 16.39 8.13 20.98
N ALA A 25 15.82 8.31 22.16
CA ALA A 25 14.37 8.17 22.36
C ALA A 25 13.56 9.17 21.53
N ILE A 26 14.05 10.41 21.37
CA ILE A 26 13.43 11.41 20.49
C ILE A 26 13.51 10.96 19.02
N GLU A 27 14.66 10.42 18.59
CA GLU A 27 14.82 9.90 17.24
C GLU A 27 13.86 8.73 16.96
N GLU A 28 13.76 7.77 17.86
CA GLU A 28 12.84 6.63 17.76
C GLU A 28 11.38 7.09 17.77
N GLY A 29 11.00 8.00 18.68
CA GLY A 29 9.63 8.54 18.72
C GLY A 29 9.22 9.26 17.43
N ARG A 30 10.14 10.02 16.82
CA ARG A 30 9.92 10.64 15.51
C ARG A 30 9.81 9.59 14.39
N THR A 31 10.61 8.53 14.46
CA THR A 31 10.61 7.43 13.49
C THR A 31 9.30 6.67 13.54
N VAL A 32 8.85 6.24 14.72
CA VAL A 32 7.57 5.55 14.92
C VAL A 32 6.41 6.41 14.40
N TYR A 33 6.37 7.71 14.71
CA TYR A 33 5.33 8.60 14.21
C TYR A 33 5.31 8.68 12.67
N ASN A 34 6.48 8.74 12.03
CA ASN A 34 6.58 8.73 10.56
C ASN A 34 6.16 7.40 9.96
N ASN A 35 6.55 6.28 10.58
CA ASN A 35 6.20 4.94 10.13
C ASN A 35 4.70 4.70 10.23
N ILE A 36 4.04 5.14 11.31
CA ILE A 36 2.57 5.08 11.43
C ILE A 36 1.90 5.85 10.29
N ARG A 37 2.44 7.00 9.87
CA ARG A 37 1.88 7.74 8.73
C ARG A 37 2.05 7.00 7.41
N LYS A 38 3.20 6.33 7.20
CA LYS A 38 3.44 5.50 6.00
C LYS A 38 2.51 4.29 5.96
N PHE A 39 2.37 3.62 7.09
CA PHE A 39 1.41 2.53 7.32
C PHE A 39 -0.03 2.97 7.02
N LEU A 40 -0.48 4.10 7.57
CA LEU A 40 -1.82 4.62 7.30
C LEU A 40 -2.03 4.94 5.81
N ARG A 41 -1.03 5.54 5.14
CA ARG A 41 -1.13 5.81 3.69
C ARG A 41 -1.26 4.54 2.87
N TYR A 42 -0.54 3.49 3.26
CA TYR A 42 -0.59 2.20 2.61
C TYR A 42 -1.96 1.53 2.80
N ILE A 43 -2.49 1.47 4.03
CA ILE A 43 -3.85 0.92 4.23
C ILE A 43 -4.91 1.65 3.41
N PHE A 44 -4.82 2.97 3.26
CA PHE A 44 -5.82 3.70 2.47
C PHE A 44 -5.70 3.50 0.96
N ASP A 45 -4.60 2.93 0.45
CA ASP A 45 -4.43 2.72 -0.98
C ASP A 45 -5.26 1.55 -1.52
N SER A 46 -5.45 0.46 -0.76
CA SER A 46 -6.35 -0.67 -1.09
C SER A 46 -7.83 -0.31 -0.96
N ASN A 47 -8.17 0.50 0.03
CA ASN A 47 -9.57 0.86 0.32
C ASN A 47 -10.26 1.56 -0.87
N THR A 48 -9.50 2.22 -1.75
CA THR A 48 -10.06 2.94 -2.90
C THR A 48 -10.50 2.00 -4.02
N PRO A 49 -9.69 1.05 -4.51
CA PRO A 49 -10.14 -0.03 -5.39
C PRO A 49 -11.32 -0.82 -4.83
N GLU A 50 -11.31 -1.12 -3.54
CA GLU A 50 -12.37 -1.88 -2.86
C GLU A 50 -13.69 -1.11 -2.83
N ALA A 51 -13.64 0.20 -2.57
CA ALA A 51 -14.81 1.07 -2.68
C ALA A 51 -15.24 1.29 -4.14
N ALA A 52 -14.30 1.30 -5.08
CA ALA A 52 -14.59 1.50 -6.49
C ALA A 52 -15.37 0.34 -7.11
N ALA A 53 -15.18 -0.90 -6.64
CA ALA A 53 -15.92 -2.07 -7.13
C ALA A 53 -17.45 -1.96 -6.96
N PRO A 54 -18.02 -1.79 -5.75
CA PRO A 54 -19.46 -1.62 -5.58
C PRO A 54 -19.97 -0.30 -6.20
N VAL A 55 -19.13 0.76 -6.23
CA VAL A 55 -19.48 2.02 -6.91
C VAL A 55 -19.63 1.81 -8.41
N ALA A 56 -18.76 1.03 -9.06
CA ALA A 56 -18.86 0.70 -10.48
C ALA A 56 -20.15 -0.07 -10.79
N TYR A 57 -20.53 -1.02 -9.93
CA TYR A 57 -21.82 -1.72 -10.03
C TYR A 57 -23.01 -0.76 -9.92
N LEU A 58 -23.03 0.08 -8.87
CA LEU A 58 -24.14 1.00 -8.59
C LEU A 58 -24.31 2.06 -9.68
N LEU A 59 -23.22 2.75 -10.06
CA LEU A 59 -23.26 3.84 -11.05
C LEU A 59 -23.53 3.35 -12.47
N SER A 60 -23.19 2.10 -12.79
CA SER A 60 -23.53 1.49 -14.08
C SER A 60 -24.96 0.95 -14.14
N GLY A 61 -25.74 1.05 -13.06
CA GLY A 61 -27.09 0.49 -13.00
C GLY A 61 -27.10 -1.04 -13.08
N GLY A 62 -26.03 -1.71 -12.64
CA GLY A 62 -25.88 -3.16 -12.70
C GLY A 62 -25.35 -3.69 -14.04
N LEU A 63 -24.97 -2.82 -14.99
CA LEU A 63 -24.35 -3.25 -16.26
C LEU A 63 -22.95 -3.85 -16.04
N ILE A 64 -22.21 -3.35 -15.05
CA ILE A 64 -20.92 -3.92 -14.63
C ILE A 64 -21.20 -4.79 -13.40
N PRO A 65 -21.14 -6.14 -13.51
CA PRO A 65 -21.20 -7.03 -12.36
C PRO A 65 -20.14 -6.68 -11.34
N THR A 66 -20.39 -6.93 -10.06
CA THR A 66 -19.53 -6.46 -8.97
C THR A 66 -18.08 -6.93 -9.19
N PRO A 67 -17.10 -6.02 -9.43
CA PRO A 67 -15.75 -6.42 -9.81
C PRO A 67 -14.94 -7.11 -8.71
N LEU A 68 -15.37 -6.98 -7.45
CA LEU A 68 -14.69 -7.54 -6.29
C LEU A 68 -15.74 -8.05 -5.29
N THR A 69 -15.58 -9.29 -4.83
CA THR A 69 -16.49 -9.90 -3.86
C THR A 69 -16.05 -9.61 -2.43
N ILE A 70 -16.97 -9.76 -1.46
CA ILE A 70 -16.68 -9.57 -0.03
C ILE A 70 -15.52 -10.46 0.43
N MET A 71 -15.49 -11.73 -0.01
CA MET A 71 -14.42 -12.65 0.35
C MET A 71 -13.06 -12.20 -0.18
N GLN A 72 -13.03 -11.59 -1.38
CA GLN A 72 -11.81 -11.07 -1.98
C GLN A 72 -11.34 -9.80 -1.26
N ILE A 73 -12.25 -8.91 -0.85
CA ILE A 73 -11.91 -7.74 0.00
C ILE A 73 -11.28 -8.20 1.32
N LEU A 74 -11.92 -9.14 2.03
CA LEU A 74 -11.37 -9.68 3.29
C LEU A 74 -9.99 -10.34 3.12
N THR A 75 -9.72 -10.90 1.94
CA THR A 75 -8.42 -11.50 1.62
C THR A 75 -7.33 -10.44 1.48
N ILE A 76 -7.67 -9.24 0.99
CA ILE A 76 -6.75 -8.12 0.92
C ILE A 76 -6.44 -7.63 2.34
N ASP A 77 -7.48 -7.22 3.07
CA ASP A 77 -7.38 -6.58 4.39
C ASP A 77 -6.68 -7.46 5.46
N ILE A 78 -7.06 -8.74 5.53
CA ILE A 78 -6.65 -9.64 6.62
C ILE A 78 -5.57 -10.63 6.13
N GLY A 79 -5.41 -10.80 4.82
CA GLY A 79 -4.46 -11.73 4.23
C GLY A 79 -3.20 -11.04 3.75
N THR A 80 -3.29 -10.35 2.61
CA THR A 80 -2.11 -9.84 1.89
C THR A 80 -1.50 -8.61 2.56
N ASP A 81 -2.32 -7.69 3.09
CA ASP A 81 -1.83 -6.37 3.53
C ASP A 81 -1.12 -6.38 4.88
N MET A 82 -1.41 -7.36 5.73
CA MET A 82 -0.93 -7.32 7.13
C MET A 82 0.59 -7.29 7.25
N VAL A 83 1.29 -8.18 6.53
CA VAL A 83 2.75 -8.32 6.69
C VAL A 83 3.50 -7.12 6.09
N PRO A 84 3.21 -6.67 4.85
CA PRO A 84 3.81 -5.45 4.31
C PRO A 84 3.53 -4.21 5.17
N ALA A 85 2.30 -4.08 5.70
CA ALA A 85 1.93 -2.95 6.55
C ALA A 85 2.71 -2.94 7.88
N LEU A 86 2.85 -4.10 8.54
CA LEU A 86 3.72 -4.23 9.72
C LEU A 86 5.18 -3.92 9.38
N GLY A 87 5.64 -4.31 8.19
CA GLY A 87 6.97 -3.99 7.69
C GLY A 87 7.23 -2.49 7.57
N LEU A 88 6.23 -1.70 7.14
CA LEU A 88 6.32 -0.23 7.14
C LEU A 88 6.42 0.35 8.55
N GLY A 89 5.78 -0.29 9.54
CA GLY A 89 5.88 0.06 10.96
C GLY A 89 7.31 -0.08 11.51
N ALA A 90 8.03 -1.10 11.05
CA ALA A 90 9.40 -1.46 11.49
C ALA A 90 10.51 -0.82 10.62
N GLU A 91 10.18 0.14 9.78
CA GLU A 91 11.11 0.78 8.85
C GLU A 91 12.11 1.70 9.61
N ALA A 92 13.39 1.70 9.22
CA ALA A 92 14.41 2.46 9.95
C ALA A 92 14.22 4.00 9.89
N SER A 93 14.88 4.73 10.79
CA SER A 93 14.92 6.20 10.79
C SER A 93 15.46 6.74 9.45
N GLU A 94 14.83 7.77 8.88
CA GLU A 94 15.41 8.50 7.73
C GLU A 94 16.53 9.42 8.24
N ALA A 95 17.64 9.53 7.51
CA ALA A 95 18.81 10.34 7.91
C ALA A 95 18.49 11.84 8.16
N SER A 96 17.33 12.30 7.69
CA SER A 96 16.84 13.67 7.90
C SER A 96 15.92 13.84 9.10
N VAL A 97 15.54 12.78 9.83
CA VAL A 97 14.58 12.82 10.95
C VAL A 97 14.98 13.81 12.04
N MET A 98 16.25 13.80 12.44
CA MET A 98 16.77 14.68 13.50
C MET A 98 17.10 16.09 13.01
N LYS A 99 17.21 16.30 11.70
CA LYS A 99 17.47 17.62 11.08
C LYS A 99 16.21 18.47 10.90
N ARG A 100 15.03 17.86 11.06
CA ARG A 100 13.73 18.57 10.94
C ARG A 100 13.33 19.18 12.29
N PRO A 101 12.68 20.36 12.29
CA PRO A 101 12.12 20.92 13.52
C PRO A 101 11.04 19.99 14.11
N PRO A 102 10.76 20.08 15.43
CA PRO A 102 9.66 19.35 16.04
C PRO A 102 8.35 19.60 15.31
N ARG A 103 7.52 18.56 15.19
CA ARG A 103 6.17 18.69 14.61
C ARG A 103 5.32 19.65 15.44
N ARG A 104 4.30 20.23 14.83
CA ARG A 104 3.32 21.03 15.57
C ARG A 104 2.46 20.13 16.46
N ALA A 105 2.09 20.63 17.64
CA ALA A 105 1.28 19.88 18.59
C ALA A 105 -0.10 19.52 18.04
N ASP A 106 -0.67 20.36 17.19
CA ASP A 106 -1.98 20.17 16.54
C ASP A 106 -1.92 19.30 15.26
N GLU A 107 -0.74 18.85 14.85
CA GLU A 107 -0.59 17.99 13.69
C GLU A 107 -1.12 16.57 13.99
N ARG A 108 -2.25 16.25 13.37
CA ARG A 108 -2.85 14.90 13.41
C ARG A 108 -2.04 13.93 12.56
N LEU A 109 -1.99 12.67 12.99
CA LEU A 109 -1.44 11.55 12.20
C LEU A 109 -2.14 11.46 10.83
N LEU A 110 -3.48 11.48 10.85
CA LEU A 110 -4.32 11.54 9.66
C LEU A 110 -4.52 12.99 9.21
N ASN A 111 -3.49 13.56 8.59
CA ASN A 111 -3.58 14.90 8.01
C ASN A 111 -4.10 14.83 6.56
N LYS A 112 -4.50 16.00 6.03
CA LYS A 112 -5.04 16.09 4.65
C LYS A 112 -4.08 15.51 3.60
N ASN A 113 -2.77 15.65 3.79
CA ASN A 113 -1.79 15.11 2.85
C ASN A 113 -1.76 13.57 2.86
N VAL A 114 -1.87 12.94 4.04
CA VAL A 114 -1.98 11.48 4.17
C VAL A 114 -3.22 10.98 3.44
N ILE A 115 -4.38 11.61 3.67
CA ILE A 115 -5.64 11.24 3.01
C ILE A 115 -5.55 11.43 1.50
N LEU A 116 -5.13 12.61 1.03
CA LEU A 116 -5.07 12.92 -0.40
C LEU A 116 -4.09 12.01 -1.14
N VAL A 117 -2.91 11.77 -0.57
CA VAL A 117 -1.91 10.89 -1.21
C VAL A 117 -2.36 9.43 -1.18
N GLY A 118 -2.92 8.96 -0.05
CA GLY A 118 -3.43 7.59 0.08
C GLY A 118 -4.63 7.33 -0.82
N PHE A 119 -5.76 8.00 -0.60
CA PHE A 119 -7.01 7.76 -1.32
C PHE A 119 -6.96 8.22 -2.78
N ILE A 120 -6.48 9.44 -3.04
CA ILE A 120 -6.61 10.01 -4.39
C ILE A 120 -5.46 9.53 -5.27
N TRP A 121 -4.21 9.72 -4.85
CA TRP A 121 -3.11 9.40 -5.75
C TRP A 121 -2.87 7.89 -5.85
N TYR A 122 -2.58 7.22 -4.74
CA TYR A 122 -2.33 5.79 -4.75
C TYR A 122 -3.61 5.01 -5.01
N GLY A 123 -4.69 5.34 -4.30
CA GLY A 123 -5.97 4.68 -4.44
C GLY A 123 -6.51 4.68 -5.87
N LEU A 124 -6.58 5.84 -6.55
CA LEU A 124 -7.05 5.86 -7.94
C LEU A 124 -6.11 5.13 -8.89
N LEU A 125 -4.79 5.19 -8.65
CA LEU A 125 -3.83 4.47 -9.47
C LEU A 125 -4.05 2.95 -9.36
N GLY A 126 -4.25 2.45 -8.14
CA GLY A 126 -4.60 1.05 -7.88
C GLY A 126 -5.94 0.68 -8.53
N THR A 127 -6.95 1.54 -8.43
CA THR A 127 -8.26 1.30 -9.03
C THR A 127 -8.17 1.18 -10.55
N VAL A 128 -7.37 2.01 -11.22
CA VAL A 128 -7.19 1.97 -12.67
C VAL A 128 -6.58 0.65 -13.11
N PHE A 129 -5.53 0.17 -12.43
CA PHE A 129 -4.91 -1.11 -12.75
C PHE A 129 -5.80 -2.32 -12.39
N ALA A 130 -6.47 -2.27 -11.24
CA ALA A 130 -7.36 -3.36 -10.83
C ALA A 130 -8.58 -3.50 -11.76
N LEU A 131 -9.27 -2.39 -12.06
CA LEU A 131 -10.37 -2.40 -13.04
C LEU A 131 -9.86 -2.72 -14.45
N GLY A 132 -8.67 -2.25 -14.81
CA GLY A 132 -8.02 -2.62 -16.06
C GLY A 132 -7.86 -4.14 -16.20
N GLY A 133 -7.44 -4.81 -15.14
CA GLY A 133 -7.38 -6.29 -15.07
C GLY A 133 -8.76 -6.95 -15.22
N TYR A 134 -9.78 -6.43 -14.52
CA TYR A 134 -11.16 -6.92 -14.63
C TYR A 134 -11.71 -6.85 -16.07
N PHE A 135 -11.53 -5.70 -16.73
CA PHE A 135 -11.97 -5.51 -18.11
C PHE A 135 -11.11 -6.28 -19.11
N LEU A 136 -9.80 -6.43 -18.86
CA LEU A 136 -8.93 -7.25 -19.69
C LEU A 136 -9.38 -8.72 -19.71
N ALA A 137 -9.71 -9.30 -18.56
CA ALA A 137 -10.23 -10.67 -18.50
C ALA A 137 -11.52 -10.82 -19.31
N ASN A 138 -12.45 -9.87 -19.19
CA ASN A 138 -13.69 -9.88 -19.99
C ASN A 138 -13.39 -9.71 -21.49
N PHE A 139 -12.43 -8.84 -21.85
CA PHE A 139 -12.03 -8.60 -23.23
C PHE A 139 -11.46 -9.86 -23.89
N LEU A 140 -10.57 -10.57 -23.19
CA LEU A 140 -10.01 -11.85 -23.66
C LEU A 140 -11.09 -12.94 -23.84
N ASN A 141 -12.21 -12.82 -23.14
CA ASN A 141 -13.35 -13.73 -23.23
C ASN A 141 -14.49 -13.22 -24.15
N GLY A 142 -14.26 -12.17 -24.95
CA GLY A 142 -15.15 -11.74 -26.03
C GLY A 142 -15.91 -10.43 -25.82
N TRP A 143 -15.72 -9.73 -24.69
CA TRP A 143 -16.22 -8.35 -24.54
C TRP A 143 -15.45 -7.40 -25.48
N PRO A 144 -16.07 -6.39 -26.13
CA PRO A 144 -17.46 -5.94 -26.00
C PRO A 144 -18.46 -6.61 -26.96
N ASN A 145 -18.07 -7.61 -27.75
CA ASN A 145 -18.98 -8.30 -28.67
C ASN A 145 -20.01 -9.16 -27.90
N VAL A 146 -19.61 -9.67 -26.73
CA VAL A 146 -20.46 -10.37 -25.76
C VAL A 146 -20.63 -9.47 -24.53
N PRO A 147 -21.80 -9.48 -23.85
CA PRO A 147 -21.98 -8.78 -22.58
C PRO A 147 -20.93 -9.19 -21.54
N LEU A 148 -20.71 -8.32 -20.55
CA LEU A 148 -19.84 -8.64 -19.41
C LEU A 148 -20.31 -9.93 -18.73
N ALA A 149 -19.34 -10.72 -18.25
CA ALA A 149 -19.63 -12.03 -17.68
C ALA A 149 -20.53 -11.92 -16.45
N ALA A 150 -21.68 -12.60 -16.49
CA ALA A 150 -22.64 -12.60 -15.40
C ALA A 150 -22.10 -13.30 -14.14
N GLU A 151 -22.62 -12.90 -12.98
CA GLU A 151 -22.26 -13.50 -11.70
C GLU A 151 -22.48 -15.02 -11.71
N GLY A 152 -21.59 -15.76 -11.07
CA GLY A 152 -21.61 -17.23 -11.03
C GLY A 152 -20.96 -17.94 -12.23
N THR A 153 -20.65 -17.23 -13.32
CA THR A 153 -19.92 -17.81 -14.46
C THR A 153 -18.42 -17.97 -14.15
N ALA A 154 -17.75 -18.89 -14.85
CA ALA A 154 -16.31 -19.09 -14.72
C ALA A 154 -15.51 -17.84 -15.15
N VAL A 155 -15.96 -17.16 -16.21
CA VAL A 155 -15.34 -15.92 -16.71
C VAL A 155 -15.48 -14.80 -15.68
N TYR A 156 -16.62 -14.69 -14.99
CA TYR A 156 -16.79 -13.71 -13.92
C TYR A 156 -15.84 -13.97 -12.75
N ARG A 157 -15.68 -15.23 -12.32
CA ARG A 157 -14.67 -15.58 -11.29
C ARG A 157 -13.25 -15.23 -11.74
N GLN A 158 -12.92 -15.42 -13.02
CA GLN A 158 -11.62 -15.03 -13.56
C GLN A 158 -11.44 -13.50 -13.58
N ALA A 159 -12.45 -12.74 -13.98
CA ALA A 159 -12.41 -11.28 -14.01
C ALA A 159 -12.27 -10.67 -12.61
N THR A 160 -13.03 -11.17 -11.63
CA THR A 160 -12.91 -10.73 -10.23
C THR A 160 -11.58 -11.17 -9.61
N THR A 161 -11.01 -12.30 -10.04
CA THR A 161 -9.63 -12.68 -9.67
C THR A 161 -8.60 -11.71 -10.23
N MET A 162 -8.79 -11.23 -11.46
CA MET A 162 -7.93 -10.20 -12.04
C MET A 162 -8.05 -8.85 -11.35
N MET A 163 -9.24 -8.48 -10.87
CA MET A 163 -9.43 -7.31 -10.00
C MET A 163 -8.64 -7.48 -8.70
N LEU A 164 -8.86 -8.59 -7.98
CA LEU A 164 -8.16 -8.91 -6.73
C LEU A 164 -6.64 -8.87 -6.92
N ALA A 165 -6.12 -9.60 -7.91
CA ALA A 165 -4.69 -9.64 -8.19
C ALA A 165 -4.18 -8.25 -8.60
N GLY A 166 -4.94 -7.47 -9.36
CA GLY A 166 -4.58 -6.11 -9.73
C GLY A 166 -4.43 -5.16 -8.53
N VAL A 167 -5.26 -5.33 -7.48
CA VAL A 167 -5.08 -4.61 -6.21
C VAL A 167 -3.78 -5.02 -5.55
N VAL A 168 -3.58 -6.33 -5.31
CA VAL A 168 -2.38 -6.86 -4.64
C VAL A 168 -1.10 -6.44 -5.38
N PHE A 169 -1.07 -6.60 -6.72
CA PHE A 169 0.08 -6.20 -7.55
C PHE A 169 0.33 -4.68 -7.53
N SER A 170 -0.71 -3.86 -7.45
CA SER A 170 -0.55 -2.41 -7.26
C SER A 170 0.10 -2.10 -5.92
N GLN A 171 -0.35 -2.78 -4.86
CA GLN A 171 0.15 -2.60 -3.50
C GLN A 171 1.61 -2.99 -3.35
N MET A 172 2.10 -4.00 -4.07
CA MET A 172 3.53 -4.35 -4.08
C MET A 172 4.41 -3.15 -4.49
N GLY A 173 3.98 -2.41 -5.51
CA GLY A 173 4.66 -1.20 -5.96
C GLY A 173 4.51 -0.07 -4.94
N MET A 174 3.31 0.08 -4.36
CA MET A 174 2.99 1.15 -3.43
C MET A 174 3.67 0.98 -2.07
N VAL A 175 3.79 -0.23 -1.52
CA VAL A 175 4.51 -0.47 -0.27
C VAL A 175 5.96 -0.05 -0.41
N MET A 176 6.63 -0.43 -1.51
CA MET A 176 8.00 -0.04 -1.80
C MET A 176 8.15 1.48 -1.88
N ASN A 177 7.21 2.15 -2.53
CA ASN A 177 7.14 3.59 -2.58
C ASN A 177 6.91 4.23 -1.21
N ASN A 178 6.05 3.68 -0.37
CA ASN A 178 5.71 4.26 0.94
C ASN A 178 6.85 4.15 1.97
N ARG A 179 7.93 3.41 1.68
CA ARG A 179 9.14 3.35 2.52
C ARG A 179 9.85 4.70 2.69
N THR A 180 9.68 5.62 1.73
CA THR A 180 10.27 6.96 1.77
C THR A 180 9.24 8.05 1.47
N ASP A 181 9.27 9.13 2.25
CA ASP A 181 8.39 10.29 1.99
C ASP A 181 8.93 11.22 0.89
N HIS A 182 10.24 11.43 0.87
CA HIS A 182 10.89 12.44 0.02
C HIS A 182 12.10 11.88 -0.73
N GLU A 183 12.86 11.01 -0.08
CA GLU A 183 14.05 10.40 -0.66
C GLU A 183 13.69 9.32 -1.68
N SER A 184 14.63 9.02 -2.56
CA SER A 184 14.47 7.94 -3.51
C SER A 184 14.57 6.60 -2.79
N VAL A 185 13.70 5.65 -3.12
CA VAL A 185 13.78 4.30 -2.54
C VAL A 185 15.14 3.67 -2.86
N PHE A 186 15.72 3.97 -4.03
CA PHE A 186 17.06 3.51 -4.42
C PHE A 186 18.18 3.96 -3.48
N ARG A 187 18.07 5.13 -2.85
CA ARG A 187 19.07 5.60 -1.86
C ARG A 187 19.02 4.80 -0.56
N ARG A 188 17.85 4.28 -0.23
CA ARG A 188 17.60 3.47 0.96
C ARG A 188 17.92 1.98 0.75
N GLY A 189 17.96 1.55 -0.51
CA GLY A 189 18.10 0.15 -0.91
C GLY A 189 16.74 -0.54 -1.02
N LEU A 190 16.52 -1.24 -2.13
CA LEU A 190 15.24 -1.90 -2.42
C LEU A 190 14.94 -3.05 -1.44
N PHE A 191 15.95 -3.73 -0.89
CA PHE A 191 15.79 -4.92 -0.04
C PHE A 191 16.36 -4.71 1.37
N SER A 192 16.36 -3.48 1.87
CA SER A 192 16.90 -3.18 3.21
C SER A 192 15.91 -3.47 4.35
N ASN A 193 14.62 -3.62 4.05
CA ASN A 193 13.59 -3.95 5.03
C ASN A 193 13.07 -5.37 4.81
N ARG A 194 13.70 -6.33 5.52
CA ARG A 194 13.37 -7.76 5.43
C ARG A 194 11.90 -8.09 5.69
N TYR A 195 11.19 -7.26 6.47
CA TYR A 195 9.77 -7.49 6.77
C TYR A 195 8.90 -7.19 5.57
N ILE A 196 9.21 -6.12 4.83
CA ILE A 196 8.54 -5.80 3.57
C ILE A 196 8.88 -6.86 2.53
N ASP A 197 10.16 -7.24 2.41
CA ASP A 197 10.57 -8.28 1.45
C ASP A 197 9.89 -9.62 1.71
N ALA A 198 9.79 -10.03 2.98
CA ALA A 198 9.03 -11.22 3.37
C ALA A 198 7.53 -11.06 3.10
N GLY A 199 6.97 -9.87 3.37
CA GLY A 199 5.57 -9.54 3.06
C GLY A 199 5.25 -9.70 1.57
N LEU A 200 6.12 -9.20 0.69
CA LEU A 200 5.97 -9.33 -0.77
C LEU A 200 5.98 -10.78 -1.25
N VAL A 201 6.76 -11.65 -0.59
CA VAL A 201 6.76 -13.08 -0.91
C VAL A 201 5.49 -13.75 -0.37
N ILE A 202 5.10 -13.43 0.86
CA ILE A 202 3.93 -14.02 1.52
C ILE A 202 2.64 -13.66 0.78
N GLU A 203 2.45 -12.40 0.36
CA GLU A 203 1.25 -12.00 -0.39
C GLU A 203 1.15 -12.72 -1.74
N LEU A 204 2.28 -12.90 -2.45
CA LEU A 204 2.31 -13.66 -3.70
C LEU A 204 1.98 -15.14 -3.48
N LEU A 205 2.47 -15.74 -2.39
CA LEU A 205 2.15 -17.12 -2.03
C LEU A 205 0.67 -17.28 -1.66
N ILE A 206 0.11 -16.35 -0.88
CA ILE A 206 -1.32 -16.32 -0.54
C ILE A 206 -2.15 -16.19 -1.81
N LEU A 207 -1.82 -15.23 -2.68
CA LEU A 207 -2.51 -15.00 -3.95
C LEU A 207 -2.44 -16.23 -4.87
N ALA A 208 -1.26 -16.85 -5.00
CA ALA A 208 -1.12 -18.08 -5.77
C ALA A 208 -1.92 -19.24 -5.18
N ALA A 209 -1.94 -19.37 -3.85
CA ALA A 209 -2.70 -20.41 -3.15
C ALA A 209 -4.21 -20.27 -3.40
N ILE A 210 -4.77 -19.06 -3.22
CA ILE A 210 -6.21 -18.85 -3.43
C ILE A 210 -6.63 -18.98 -4.89
N ILE A 211 -5.74 -18.71 -5.85
CA ILE A 211 -6.02 -18.83 -7.29
C ILE A 211 -5.97 -20.29 -7.75
N TYR A 212 -4.97 -21.06 -7.31
CA TYR A 212 -4.66 -22.37 -7.89
C TYR A 212 -5.01 -23.59 -7.04
N ILE A 213 -5.26 -23.44 -5.74
CA ILE A 213 -5.70 -24.56 -4.89
C ILE A 213 -7.23 -24.70 -5.04
N PRO A 214 -7.76 -25.82 -5.59
CA PRO A 214 -9.19 -25.95 -5.90
C PRO A 214 -10.13 -25.74 -4.70
N PHE A 215 -9.72 -26.16 -3.51
CA PHE A 215 -10.48 -25.93 -2.28
C PHE A 215 -10.61 -24.43 -1.96
N LEU A 216 -9.49 -23.69 -2.01
CA LEU A 216 -9.49 -22.25 -1.75
C LEU A 216 -10.21 -21.49 -2.86
N ASN A 217 -10.07 -21.94 -4.10
CA ASN A 217 -10.75 -21.37 -5.25
C ASN A 217 -12.28 -21.29 -5.05
N GLY A 218 -12.88 -22.38 -4.55
CA GLY A 218 -14.30 -22.43 -4.22
C GLY A 218 -14.71 -21.53 -3.05
N VAL A 219 -13.85 -21.37 -2.04
CA VAL A 219 -14.12 -20.52 -0.86
C VAL A 219 -14.03 -19.03 -1.21
N PHE A 220 -13.01 -18.63 -1.96
CA PHE A 220 -12.72 -17.23 -2.27
C PHE A 220 -13.33 -16.75 -3.61
N ASN A 221 -14.10 -17.61 -4.30
CA ASN A 221 -14.70 -17.33 -5.61
C ASN A 221 -13.69 -16.83 -6.65
N THR A 222 -12.48 -17.38 -6.64
CA THR A 222 -11.44 -17.04 -7.62
C THR A 222 -11.50 -18.00 -8.81
N ALA A 223 -10.68 -17.78 -9.84
CA ALA A 223 -10.44 -18.74 -10.92
C ALA A 223 -8.98 -18.67 -11.40
N PRO A 224 -8.42 -19.77 -11.92
CA PRO A 224 -7.10 -19.76 -12.53
C PRO A 224 -6.98 -18.69 -13.64
N ILE A 225 -5.87 -17.97 -13.64
CA ILE A 225 -5.53 -16.97 -14.65
C ILE A 225 -4.44 -17.50 -15.60
N GLY A 226 -4.50 -17.08 -16.86
CA GLY A 226 -3.60 -17.49 -17.93
C GLY A 226 -2.33 -16.63 -18.04
N LEU A 227 -1.52 -16.92 -19.05
CA LEU A 227 -0.26 -16.19 -19.31
C LEU A 227 -0.47 -14.70 -19.68
N PRO A 228 -1.45 -14.32 -20.52
CA PRO A 228 -1.70 -12.90 -20.82
C PRO A 228 -2.06 -12.09 -19.56
N GLU A 229 -2.86 -12.68 -18.68
CA GLU A 229 -3.26 -12.12 -17.40
C GLU A 229 -2.06 -11.91 -16.48
N TRP A 230 -1.20 -12.92 -16.33
CA TRP A 230 0.05 -12.78 -15.59
C TRP A 230 0.97 -11.71 -16.16
N GLY A 231 1.09 -11.63 -17.49
CA GLY A 231 1.87 -10.61 -18.17
C GLY A 231 1.41 -9.20 -17.79
N TYR A 232 0.10 -8.97 -17.75
CA TYR A 232 -0.48 -7.71 -17.27
C TYR A 232 -0.13 -7.44 -15.80
N LEU A 233 -0.38 -8.41 -14.92
CA LEU A 233 -0.18 -8.25 -13.47
C LEU A 233 1.27 -7.96 -13.10
N ILE A 234 2.22 -8.70 -13.65
CA ILE A 234 3.65 -8.55 -13.36
C ILE A 234 4.16 -7.15 -13.74
N CYS A 235 3.55 -6.48 -14.72
CA CYS A 235 3.95 -5.13 -15.11
C CYS A 235 3.51 -4.05 -14.10
N ILE A 236 2.41 -4.26 -13.38
CA ILE A 236 1.78 -3.26 -12.52
C ILE A 236 2.75 -2.71 -11.44
N PRO A 237 3.43 -3.54 -10.62
CA PRO A 237 4.31 -3.04 -9.56
C PRO A 237 5.39 -2.11 -10.12
N PHE A 238 5.98 -2.45 -11.28
CA PHE A 238 7.05 -1.65 -11.89
C PHE A 238 6.54 -0.31 -12.41
N ILE A 239 5.35 -0.28 -13.00
CA ILE A 239 4.73 0.95 -13.49
C ILE A 239 4.37 1.86 -12.30
N VAL A 240 3.69 1.31 -11.30
CA VAL A 240 3.30 2.04 -10.08
C VAL A 240 4.53 2.58 -9.33
N PHE A 241 5.56 1.75 -9.17
CA PHE A 241 6.84 2.15 -8.61
C PHE A 241 7.50 3.28 -9.41
N GLY A 242 7.59 3.13 -10.73
CA GLY A 242 8.20 4.13 -11.62
C GLY A 242 7.48 5.48 -11.62
N LEU A 243 6.14 5.47 -11.65
CA LEU A 243 5.32 6.68 -11.63
C LEU A 243 5.54 7.49 -10.36
N GLU A 244 5.58 6.83 -9.20
CA GLU A 244 5.76 7.51 -7.92
C GLU A 244 7.20 7.99 -7.72
N GLU A 245 8.20 7.20 -8.09
CA GLU A 245 9.59 7.65 -8.03
C GLU A 245 9.81 8.85 -8.98
N GLY A 246 9.15 8.86 -10.14
CA GLY A 246 9.05 10.02 -11.03
C GLY A 246 8.42 11.24 -10.36
N ARG A 247 7.28 11.07 -9.69
CA ARG A 247 6.62 12.13 -8.91
C ARG A 247 7.54 12.70 -7.83
N LYS A 248 8.18 11.83 -7.03
CA LYS A 248 9.14 12.23 -5.99
C LYS A 248 10.32 12.99 -6.58
N LYS A 249 10.88 12.53 -7.71
CA LYS A 249 11.97 13.21 -8.41
C LYS A 249 11.57 14.63 -8.86
N LEU A 250 10.36 14.81 -9.41
CA LEU A 250 9.85 16.12 -9.80
C LEU A 250 9.64 17.04 -8.59
N LEU A 251 9.08 16.53 -7.49
CA LEU A 251 8.88 17.29 -6.26
C LEU A 251 10.21 17.72 -5.62
N ARG A 252 11.24 16.86 -5.65
CA ARG A 252 12.60 17.20 -5.20
C ARG A 252 13.20 18.34 -6.03
N ARG A 253 13.10 18.29 -7.36
CA ARG A 253 13.59 19.34 -8.25
C ARG A 253 12.92 20.69 -7.98
N ARG A 254 11.59 20.70 -7.88
CA ARG A 254 10.82 21.93 -7.59
C ARG A 254 11.16 22.56 -6.24
N ARG A 255 11.50 21.76 -5.22
CA ARG A 255 11.95 22.31 -3.92
C ARG A 255 13.32 22.96 -4.03
N ALA A 256 14.26 22.31 -4.72
CA ALA A 256 15.60 22.86 -4.94
C ALA A 256 15.57 24.17 -5.75
N GLU A 257 14.68 24.27 -6.74
CA GLU A 257 14.48 25.49 -7.53
C GLU A 257 13.86 26.64 -6.72
N ARG A 258 13.03 26.35 -5.71
CA ARG A 258 12.46 27.39 -4.82
C ARG A 258 13.48 27.89 -3.81
N SER A 259 14.26 27.00 -3.19
CA SER A 259 15.31 27.44 -2.27
C SER A 259 16.35 28.33 -2.96
N TRP A 260 16.68 28.04 -4.22
CA TRP A 260 17.56 28.88 -5.04
C TRP A 260 17.00 30.26 -5.42
N LYS A 261 15.68 30.47 -5.32
CA LYS A 261 15.03 31.76 -5.60
C LYS A 261 14.80 32.59 -4.33
N GLU A 262 14.91 31.97 -3.16
CA GLU A 262 14.74 32.59 -1.84
C GLU A 262 16.09 33.00 -1.22
N GLU A 263 17.21 32.57 -1.83
CA GLU A 263 18.60 33.03 -1.58
C GLU A 263 18.99 34.15 -2.54
#